data_AF-A0A2I4CZ61-F1
#
_entry.id   AF-A0A2I4CZ61-F1
#
_cell.length_a   1.000
_cell.length_b   1.000
_cell.length_c   1.000
_cell.angle_alpha   90.00
_cell.angle_beta   90.00
_cell.angle_gamma   90.00
#
_symmetry.space_group_name_H-M   'P 1'
#
loop_
_entity.id
_entity.type
_entity.pdbx_description
1 polymer ?
#
loop_
_entity_poly.entity_id
_entity_poly.type
_entity_poly.pdbx_seq_one_letter_code
_entity_poly.pdbx_strand_id
1 'polypeptide(L)'
;MEIDSLEEALRDFDKKTKKEPSPVLEQFLCHVAKTGQTMVQWSEFKDYFLFKLEKVMDDFRSSAPEQRGPANPNVESVPFEDMKERILKIV
;
A
#
# COMPACT_ATOMS: atom_id res chain seq x y z
N MET A 1 -8.46 17.83 7.93
CA MET A 1 -8.10 17.62 6.52
C MET A 1 -9.36 17.95 5.75
N GLU A 2 -9.32 18.97 4.90
CA GLU A 2 -10.49 19.34 4.11
C GLU A 2 -10.73 18.26 3.04
N ILE A 3 -11.97 17.83 2.86
CA ILE A 3 -12.34 16.75 1.93
C ILE A 3 -11.99 17.15 0.48
N ASP A 4 -12.24 18.41 0.11
CA ASP A 4 -11.93 18.95 -1.22
C ASP A 4 -10.45 18.79 -1.58
N SER A 5 -9.54 19.03 -0.62
CA SER A 5 -8.09 18.88 -0.83
C SER A 5 -7.66 17.41 -0.97
N LEU A 6 -8.39 16.48 -0.34
CA LEU A 6 -8.15 15.04 -0.47
C LEU A 6 -8.60 14.53 -1.84
N GLU A 7 -9.79 14.91 -2.29
CA GLU A 7 -10.32 14.54 -3.60
C GLU A 7 -9.46 15.08 -4.74
N GLU A 8 -8.97 16.32 -4.63
CA GLU A 8 -8.03 16.89 -5.58
C GLU A 8 -6.72 16.09 -5.65
N ALA A 9 -6.14 15.76 -4.49
CA ALA A 9 -4.92 14.96 -4.42
C ALA A 9 -5.09 13.55 -5.02
N LEU A 10 -6.26 12.93 -4.83
CA LEU A 10 -6.60 11.63 -5.42
C LEU A 10 -6.74 11.74 -6.95
N ARG A 11 -7.47 12.74 -7.46
CA ARG A 11 -7.60 12.98 -8.91
C ARG A 11 -6.26 13.25 -9.57
N ASP A 12 -5.38 13.99 -8.90
CA ASP A 12 -4.05 14.27 -9.41
C ASP A 12 -3.17 13.03 -9.42
N PHE A 13 -3.33 12.13 -8.45
CA PHE A 13 -2.63 10.86 -8.43
C PHE A 13 -3.05 9.97 -9.60
N ASP A 14 -4.34 9.87 -9.90
CA ASP A 14 -4.85 9.06 -11.02
C ASP A 14 -4.43 9.60 -12.39
N LYS A 15 -4.33 10.92 -12.55
CA LYS A 15 -3.89 11.55 -13.81
C LYS A 15 -2.39 11.40 -14.05
N LYS A 16 -1.58 11.23 -13.01
CA LYS A 16 -0.14 11.19 -13.11
C LYS A 16 0.34 9.87 -13.68
N THR A 17 1.08 9.93 -14.79
CA THR A 17 1.75 8.76 -15.39
C THR A 17 2.85 8.20 -14.48
N LYS A 18 3.45 9.05 -13.63
CA LYS A 18 4.39 8.65 -12.58
C LYS A 18 3.73 8.82 -11.22
N LYS A 19 3.34 7.69 -10.61
CA LYS A 19 2.78 7.64 -9.26
C LYS A 19 3.87 7.96 -8.24
N GLU A 20 3.68 9.03 -7.47
CA GLU A 20 4.60 9.49 -6.42
C GLU A 20 3.87 9.63 -5.08
N PRO A 21 4.56 9.46 -3.93
CA PRO A 21 3.95 9.68 -2.63
C PRO A 21 3.50 11.13 -2.46
N SER A 22 2.25 11.33 -2.06
CA SER A 22 1.69 12.66 -1.76
C SER A 22 1.56 12.85 -0.25
N PRO A 23 2.11 13.92 0.35
CA PRO A 23 1.99 14.17 1.79
C PRO A 23 0.55 14.19 2.31
N VAL A 24 -0.38 14.72 1.50
CA VAL A 24 -1.81 14.78 1.83
C VAL A 24 -2.40 13.36 1.92
N LEU A 25 -2.08 12.52 0.94
CA LEU A 25 -2.58 11.15 0.87
C LEU A 25 -1.93 10.26 1.94
N GLU A 26 -0.66 10.50 2.31
CA GLU A 26 0.00 9.83 3.44
C GLU A 26 -0.66 10.20 4.78
N GLN A 27 -0.96 11.49 4.98
CA GLN A 27 -1.67 11.94 6.17
C GLN A 27 -3.09 11.35 6.23
N PHE A 28 -3.73 11.19 5.07
CA PHE A 28 -5.02 10.51 4.95
C PHE A 28 -4.91 9.05 5.39
N LEU A 29 -3.96 8.28 4.87
CA LEU A 29 -3.75 6.89 5.31
C LEU A 29 -3.45 6.81 6.82
N CYS A 30 -2.69 7.75 7.37
CA CYS A 30 -2.47 7.82 8.82
C CYS A 30 -3.75 8.14 9.60
N HIS A 31 -4.65 8.95 9.05
CA HIS A 31 -5.96 9.20 9.64
C HIS A 31 -6.79 7.91 9.65
N VAL A 32 -6.94 7.26 8.50
CA VAL A 32 -7.66 5.97 8.36
C VAL A 32 -7.11 4.94 9.35
N ALA A 33 -5.78 4.81 9.45
CA ALA A 33 -5.15 3.87 10.38
C ALA A 33 -5.44 4.18 11.86
N LYS A 34 -5.67 5.45 12.21
CA LYS A 34 -5.96 5.88 13.59
C LYS A 34 -7.45 5.83 13.94
N THR A 35 -8.32 6.17 12.99
CA THR A 35 -9.76 6.40 13.25
C THR A 35 -10.67 5.34 12.62
N GLY A 36 -10.16 4.59 11.63
CA GLY A 36 -10.96 3.69 10.79
C GLY A 36 -11.89 4.41 9.81
N GLN A 37 -11.84 5.74 9.72
CA GLN A 37 -12.74 6.54 8.89
C GLN A 37 -12.11 6.82 7.53
N THR A 38 -12.74 6.36 6.44
CA THR A 38 -12.18 6.49 5.08
C THR A 38 -12.45 7.82 4.41
N MET A 39 -13.36 8.68 4.91
CA MET A 39 -13.72 10.02 4.39
C MET A 39 -14.13 10.14 2.90
N VAL A 40 -13.77 9.17 2.05
CA VAL A 40 -13.98 9.02 0.62
C VAL A 40 -14.33 7.55 0.33
N GLN A 41 -14.82 7.25 -0.88
CA GLN A 41 -15.14 5.89 -1.28
C GLN A 41 -13.89 5.07 -1.57
N TRP A 42 -13.94 3.76 -1.30
CA TRP A 42 -12.83 2.84 -1.58
C TRP A 42 -12.32 2.95 -3.02
N SER A 43 -13.23 3.02 -4.00
CA SER A 43 -12.89 3.13 -5.43
C SER A 43 -12.02 4.33 -5.76
N GLU A 44 -12.12 5.42 -5.00
CA GLU A 44 -11.41 6.69 -5.26
C GLU A 44 -9.98 6.67 -4.74
N PHE A 45 -9.70 5.89 -3.68
CA PHE A 45 -8.36 5.83 -3.08
C PHE A 45 -7.67 4.47 -3.19
N LYS A 46 -8.36 3.44 -3.71
CA LYS A 46 -7.82 2.08 -3.91
C LYS A 46 -6.49 2.12 -4.65
N ASP A 47 -6.40 2.90 -5.71
CA ASP A 47 -5.19 3.02 -6.54
C ASP A 47 -3.99 3.55 -5.77
N TYR A 48 -4.21 4.56 -4.91
CA TYR A 48 -3.18 5.09 -4.05
C TYR A 48 -2.81 4.12 -2.92
N PHE A 49 -3.80 3.43 -2.35
CA PHE A 49 -3.58 2.41 -1.33
C PHE A 49 -2.70 1.28 -1.86
N LEU A 50 -3.01 0.74 -3.05
CA LEU A 50 -2.23 -0.32 -3.68
C LEU A 50 -0.80 0.14 -3.96
N PHE A 51 -0.62 1.35 -4.52
CA PHE A 51 0.69 1.93 -4.72
C PHE A 51 1.51 2.01 -3.42
N LYS A 52 0.89 2.49 -2.33
CA LYS A 52 1.57 2.59 -1.05
C LYS A 52 1.89 1.22 -0.46
N LEU A 53 0.97 0.26 -0.59
CA LEU A 53 1.16 -1.11 -0.12
C LEU A 53 2.34 -1.76 -0.83
N GLU A 54 2.40 -1.69 -2.16
CA GLU A 54 3.52 -2.22 -2.95
C GLU A 54 4.85 -1.61 -2.52
N LYS A 55 4.91 -0.28 -2.40
CA LYS A 55 6.08 0.45 -1.93
C LYS A 55 6.57 -0.07 -0.58
N VAL A 56 5.65 -0.22 0.39
CA VAL A 56 5.99 -0.71 1.74
C VAL A 56 6.48 -2.15 1.70
N MET A 57 5.88 -3.01 0.86
CA MET A 57 6.33 -4.40 0.71
C MET A 57 7.74 -4.49 0.12
N ASP A 58 8.05 -3.66 -0.88
CA ASP A 58 9.36 -3.61 -1.51
C ASP A 58 10.42 -3.03 -0.57
N ASP A 59 10.11 -1.94 0.13
CA ASP A 59 10.98 -1.34 1.14
C ASP A 59 11.25 -2.33 2.29
N PHE A 60 10.22 -3.08 2.73
CA PHE A 60 10.36 -4.11 3.74
C PHE A 60 11.30 -5.23 3.27
N ARG A 61 11.12 -5.73 2.04
CA ARG A 61 12.01 -6.74 1.46
C ARG A 61 13.45 -6.25 1.34
N SER A 62 13.66 -4.99 0.96
CA SER A 62 15.00 -4.43 0.82
C SER A 62 15.69 -4.17 2.15
N SER A 63 14.94 -3.85 3.20
CA SER A 63 15.48 -3.50 4.53
C SER A 63 15.62 -4.69 5.47
N ALA A 64 14.85 -5.76 5.25
CA ALA A 64 14.92 -6.99 6.01
C ALA A 64 15.79 -8.04 5.27
N PRO A 65 17.08 -8.22 5.64
CA PRO A 65 17.83 -9.37 5.15
C PRO A 65 17.07 -10.64 5.54
N GLU A 66 17.00 -11.64 4.64
CA GLU A 66 16.29 -12.90 4.87
C GLU A 66 16.86 -13.61 6.11
N GLN A 67 16.30 -13.32 7.29
CA GLN A 67 16.49 -14.08 8.51
C GLN A 67 15.60 -15.31 8.47
N ARG A 68 15.76 -16.13 7.42
CA ARG A 68 15.10 -17.44 7.41
C ARG A 68 16.05 -18.42 8.09
N GLY A 69 15.56 -19.00 9.18
CA GLY A 69 16.18 -20.18 9.77
C GLY A 69 16.18 -21.35 8.77
N PRO A 70 16.76 -22.50 9.14
CA PRO A 70 16.73 -23.69 8.28
C PRO A 70 15.31 -24.02 7.84
N ALA A 71 15.16 -24.42 6.57
CA ALA A 71 13.86 -24.75 5.99
C ALA A 71 13.19 -25.86 6.80
N ASN A 72 11.93 -25.63 7.21
CA ASN A 72 11.14 -26.65 7.87
C ASN A 72 10.55 -27.59 6.81
N PRO A 73 10.82 -28.91 6.85
CA PRO A 73 10.35 -29.85 5.83
C PRO A 73 8.81 -29.97 5.77
N ASN A 74 8.11 -29.54 6.82
CA ASN A 74 6.64 -29.55 6.87
C ASN A 74 6.00 -28.23 6.38
N VAL A 75 6.79 -27.23 5.98
CA VAL A 75 6.31 -25.93 5.53
C VAL A 75 6.96 -25.57 4.21
N GLU A 76 6.14 -25.42 3.17
CA GLU A 76 6.59 -24.88 1.90
C GLU A 76 6.89 -23.38 2.04
N SER A 77 8.06 -22.98 1.57
CA SER A 77 8.46 -21.58 1.51
C SER A 77 7.85 -20.93 0.27
N VAL A 78 6.83 -20.08 0.48
CA VAL A 78 6.28 -19.26 -0.61
C VAL A 78 7.27 -18.14 -0.99
N PRO A 79 7.62 -17.98 -2.28
CA PRO A 79 8.42 -16.85 -2.76
C PRO A 79 7.77 -15.50 -2.46
N PHE A 80 8.59 -14.46 -2.28
CA PHE A 80 8.08 -13.11 -2.02
C PHE A 80 7.14 -12.61 -3.13
N GLU A 81 7.51 -12.79 -4.39
CA GLU A 81 6.71 -12.33 -5.54
C GLU A 81 5.33 -12.97 -5.54
N ASP A 82 5.25 -14.28 -5.33
CA ASP A 82 4.00 -15.03 -5.27
C ASP A 82 3.11 -14.53 -4.12
N MET A 83 3.69 -14.24 -2.96
CA MET A 83 2.95 -13.68 -1.82
C MET A 83 2.47 -12.26 -2.11
N LYS A 84 3.32 -11.42 -2.72
CA LYS A 84 2.98 -10.06 -3.15
C LYS A 84 1.80 -10.06 -4.11
N GLU A 85 1.85 -10.88 -5.15
CA GLU A 85 0.78 -10.98 -6.14
C GLU A 85 -0.54 -11.45 -5.50
N ARG A 86 -0.49 -12.45 -4.60
CA ARG A 86 -1.67 -12.94 -3.89
C ARG A 86 -2.33 -11.84 -3.04
N ILE A 87 -1.54 -11.08 -2.30
CA ILE A 87 -2.06 -9.99 -1.45
C ILE A 87 -2.72 -8.91 -2.32
N LEU A 88 -2.07 -8.49 -3.40
CA LEU A 88 -2.59 -7.43 -4.29
C LEU A 88 -3.86 -7.85 -5.04
N LYS A 89 -4.08 -9.13 -5.29
CA LYS A 89 -5.30 -9.65 -5.93
C LYS A 89 -6.53 -9.66 -5.02
N ILE A 90 -6.34 -9.70 -3.71
CA ILE A 90 -7.44 -9.83 -2.73
C ILE A 90 -8.04 -8.46 -2.36
N VAL A 91 -7.24 -7.40 -2.47
CA VAL A 91 -7.57 -6.02 -2.09
C VAL A 91 -8.24 -5.28 -3.25
#